data_AF-A0A8J2KVE7-F1
#
_entry.id   AF-A0A8J2KVE7-F1
#
_cell.length_a   1.000
_cell.length_b   1.000
_cell.length_c   1.000
_cell.angle_alpha   90.00
_cell.angle_beta   90.00
_cell.angle_gamma   90.00
#
_symmetry.space_group_name_H-M   'P 1'
#
loop_
_entity.id
_entity.type
_entity.pdbx_description
1 polymer ?
#
loop_
_entity_poly.entity_id
_entity_poly.type
_entity_poly.pdbx_seq_one_letter_code
_entity_poly.pdbx_strand_id
1 'polypeptide(L)'
;MPVQEGFLNSISERFMDSRNTEFVRSMSPDPQLKKRPSLDGIATYKQYKAEFMTDTFVLLFSMLFILLFCVCGVETIIPVIGWLLILSSQIWLMIVIPNFEEGNVTHVVYFILGIVILYMGNPIFFVANTGLVSKVLSNETQGLGQGVCRLALYMGLIYGPSWSGSTVNSPYLSLGVSITMLLINGIMFAFSFSSLRRAEDLLAESKLKQAKYEELNSTLSEVTDEDAESLPFIRDV
;
A
#
# COMPACT_ATOMS: atom_id res chain seq x y z
N MET A 1 63.30 8.80 9.98
CA MET A 1 62.32 8.04 10.80
C MET A 1 61.64 7.01 9.90
N PRO A 2 62.03 5.73 9.94
CA PRO A 2 61.47 4.66 9.11
C PRO A 2 60.59 3.74 9.97
N VAL A 3 59.26 3.91 9.96
CA VAL A 3 58.33 3.05 10.73
C VAL A 3 57.15 2.54 9.90
N GLN A 4 57.01 2.98 8.63
CA GLN A 4 55.78 2.71 7.86
C GLN A 4 55.86 1.51 6.91
N GLU A 5 57.05 1.02 6.55
CA GLU A 5 57.19 -0.13 5.63
C GLU A 5 56.98 -1.49 6.33
N GLY A 6 57.26 -1.61 7.63
CA GLY A 6 57.08 -2.86 8.37
C GLY A 6 55.61 -3.27 8.56
N PHE A 7 54.71 -2.29 8.67
CA PHE A 7 53.28 -2.55 8.88
C PHE A 7 52.59 -3.05 7.61
N LEU A 8 52.95 -2.50 6.45
CA LEU A 8 52.37 -2.91 5.17
C LEU A 8 52.86 -4.31 4.75
N ASN A 9 54.12 -4.65 5.03
CA ASN A 9 54.64 -6.00 4.79
C ASN A 9 53.98 -7.04 5.71
N SER A 10 53.72 -6.68 6.97
CA SER A 10 53.00 -7.55 7.92
C SER A 10 51.55 -7.83 7.51
N ILE A 11 50.86 -6.88 6.86
CA ILE A 11 49.47 -7.07 6.42
C ILE A 11 49.44 -7.93 5.15
N SER A 12 50.37 -7.71 4.23
CA SER A 12 50.51 -8.50 3.00
C SER A 12 50.80 -9.98 3.30
N GLU A 13 51.71 -10.27 4.23
CA GLU A 13 52.03 -11.64 4.63
C GLU A 13 50.84 -12.33 5.30
N ARG A 14 50.12 -11.66 6.20
CA ARG A 14 48.90 -12.23 6.82
C ARG A 14 47.80 -12.51 5.79
N PHE A 15 47.67 -11.67 4.76
CA PHE A 15 46.66 -11.85 3.74
C PHE A 15 47.00 -12.99 2.76
N MET A 16 48.29 -13.21 2.48
CA MET A 16 48.74 -14.34 1.66
C MET A 16 48.68 -15.67 2.40
N ASP A 17 49.00 -15.68 3.69
CA ASP A 17 48.97 -16.90 4.51
C ASP A 17 47.54 -17.39 4.75
N SER A 18 46.59 -16.47 4.94
CA SER A 18 45.16 -16.81 5.09
C SER A 18 44.58 -17.44 3.82
N ARG A 19 45.01 -16.98 2.62
CA ARG A 19 44.55 -17.56 1.35
C ARG A 19 45.18 -18.92 1.06
N ASN A 20 46.46 -19.11 1.38
CA ASN A 20 47.09 -20.43 1.23
C ASN A 20 46.51 -21.46 2.20
N THR A 21 46.16 -21.05 3.42
CA THR A 21 45.55 -21.96 4.40
C THR A 21 44.14 -22.40 3.98
N GLU A 22 43.33 -21.50 3.40
CA GLU A 22 42.02 -21.87 2.84
C GLU A 22 42.14 -22.74 1.58
N PHE A 23 43.11 -22.45 0.70
CA PHE A 23 43.35 -23.23 -0.50
C PHE A 23 43.84 -24.65 -0.18
N VAL A 24 44.78 -24.81 0.76
CA VAL A 24 45.26 -26.13 1.19
C VAL A 24 44.17 -26.91 1.94
N ARG A 25 43.29 -26.24 2.69
CA ARG A 25 42.12 -26.87 3.32
C ARG A 25 41.08 -27.34 2.30
N SER A 26 40.99 -26.69 1.14
CA SER A 26 40.09 -27.10 0.04
C SER A 26 40.59 -28.31 -0.76
N MET A 27 41.87 -28.70 -0.59
CA MET A 27 42.52 -29.75 -1.38
C MET A 27 42.87 -31.01 -0.57
N SER A 28 42.59 -31.03 0.74
CA SER A 28 42.71 -32.24 1.56
C SER A 28 41.45 -33.09 1.44
N PRO A 29 41.53 -34.34 0.96
CA PRO A 29 40.37 -35.22 0.91
C PRO A 29 40.02 -35.67 2.33
N ASP A 30 39.01 -35.04 2.92
CA ASP A 30 38.50 -35.37 4.24
C ASP A 30 38.01 -36.84 4.28
N PRO A 31 38.56 -37.70 5.14
CA PRO A 31 38.15 -39.11 5.24
C PRO A 31 36.80 -39.29 5.98
N GLN A 32 36.12 -38.21 6.34
CA GLN A 32 34.77 -38.24 6.91
C GLN A 32 33.74 -38.07 5.80
N LEU A 33 33.66 -39.07 4.92
CA LEU A 33 32.48 -39.34 4.10
C LEU A 33 31.33 -39.84 5.00
N LYS A 34 30.98 -39.06 6.02
CA LYS A 34 29.89 -39.31 6.94
C LYS A 34 28.60 -38.85 6.27
N LYS A 35 27.96 -39.80 5.58
CA LYS A 35 26.53 -39.83 5.27
C LYS A 35 25.95 -38.48 4.80
N ARG A 36 26.09 -38.19 3.50
CA ARG A 36 25.14 -37.28 2.85
C ARG A 36 23.75 -37.90 2.97
N PRO A 37 22.74 -37.27 3.58
CA PRO A 37 21.37 -37.67 3.32
C PRO A 37 21.09 -37.27 1.86
N SER A 38 21.22 -38.24 0.97
CA SER A 38 20.52 -38.23 -0.31
C SER A 38 19.01 -38.21 -0.04
N LEU A 39 18.29 -37.35 -0.76
CA LEU A 39 16.83 -37.10 -0.70
C LEU A 39 16.36 -36.18 0.44
N ASP A 40 16.47 -34.87 0.24
CA ASP A 40 15.57 -33.89 0.89
C ASP A 40 15.12 -32.75 -0.05
N GLY A 41 15.26 -32.91 -1.37
CA GLY A 41 14.70 -31.94 -2.35
C GLY A 41 13.17 -31.82 -2.29
N ILE A 42 12.48 -32.86 -1.79
CA ILE A 42 11.03 -32.90 -1.65
C ILE A 42 10.57 -32.15 -0.39
N ALA A 43 11.37 -32.15 0.68
CA ALA A 43 11.08 -31.40 1.91
C ALA A 43 11.23 -29.89 1.68
N THR A 44 12.30 -29.47 0.99
CA THR A 44 12.51 -28.06 0.61
C THR A 44 11.47 -27.55 -0.38
N TYR A 45 11.04 -28.36 -1.35
CA TYR A 45 9.97 -27.97 -2.28
C TYR A 45 8.62 -27.84 -1.58
N LYS A 46 8.27 -28.73 -0.64
CA LYS A 46 7.04 -28.60 0.14
C LYS A 46 7.05 -27.36 1.03
N GLN A 47 8.19 -27.03 1.64
CA GLN A 47 8.33 -25.88 2.52
C GLN A 47 8.30 -24.57 1.74
N TYR A 48 9.03 -24.48 0.62
CA TYR A 48 8.95 -23.34 -0.30
C TYR A 48 7.55 -23.18 -0.91
N LYS A 49 6.88 -24.28 -1.28
CA LYS A 49 5.52 -24.24 -1.81
C LYS A 49 4.50 -23.80 -0.75
N ALA A 50 4.72 -24.14 0.53
CA ALA A 50 3.84 -23.71 1.63
C ALA A 50 4.00 -22.20 1.93
N GLU A 51 5.24 -21.70 1.98
CA GLU A 51 5.51 -20.26 2.12
C GLU A 51 4.98 -19.48 0.90
N PHE A 52 5.29 -19.95 -0.32
CA PHE A 52 4.81 -19.32 -1.56
C PHE A 52 3.29 -19.36 -1.71
N MET A 53 2.62 -20.45 -1.31
CA MET A 53 1.16 -20.53 -1.30
C MET A 53 0.56 -19.55 -0.29
N THR A 54 1.19 -19.37 0.88
CA THR A 54 0.72 -18.40 1.88
C THR A 54 0.80 -16.98 1.32
N ASP A 55 1.93 -16.61 0.71
CA ASP A 55 2.11 -15.30 0.09
C ASP A 55 1.15 -15.09 -1.09
N THR A 56 0.94 -16.13 -1.91
CA THR A 56 0.02 -16.07 -3.07
C THR A 56 -1.43 -16.00 -2.63
N PHE A 57 -1.83 -16.71 -1.57
CA PHE A 57 -3.17 -16.61 -1.00
C PHE A 57 -3.39 -15.25 -0.35
N VAL A 58 -2.41 -14.71 0.37
CA VAL A 58 -2.49 -13.35 0.92
C VAL A 58 -2.64 -12.34 -0.21
N LEU A 59 -1.88 -12.48 -1.30
CA LEU A 59 -2.01 -11.63 -2.48
C LEU A 59 -3.35 -11.81 -3.19
N LEU A 60 -3.86 -13.02 -3.34
CA LEU A 60 -5.16 -13.29 -3.97
C LEU A 60 -6.33 -12.83 -3.11
N PHE A 61 -6.30 -13.03 -1.80
CA PHE A 61 -7.30 -12.50 -0.88
C PHE A 61 -7.24 -10.98 -0.83
N SER A 62 -6.03 -10.40 -0.82
CA SER A 62 -5.83 -8.96 -0.96
C SER A 62 -6.40 -8.44 -2.29
N MET A 63 -6.10 -9.10 -3.41
CA MET A 63 -6.58 -8.70 -4.72
C MET A 63 -8.09 -8.90 -4.88
N LEU A 64 -8.65 -9.97 -4.31
CA LEU A 64 -10.10 -10.24 -4.27
C LEU A 64 -10.81 -9.22 -3.38
N PHE A 65 -10.21 -8.85 -2.24
CA PHE A 65 -10.70 -7.78 -1.37
C PHE A 65 -10.66 -6.44 -2.11
N ILE A 66 -9.57 -6.13 -2.79
CA ILE A 66 -9.43 -4.93 -3.64
C ILE A 66 -10.47 -4.95 -4.77
N LEU A 67 -10.72 -6.08 -5.42
CA LEU A 67 -11.75 -6.24 -6.44
C LEU A 67 -13.17 -6.05 -5.86
N LEU A 68 -13.45 -6.61 -4.68
CA LEU A 68 -14.72 -6.41 -3.98
C LEU A 68 -14.92 -4.93 -3.64
N PHE A 69 -13.85 -4.27 -3.19
CA PHE A 69 -13.80 -2.83 -2.92
C PHE A 69 -13.95 -1.97 -4.18
N CYS A 70 -13.42 -2.42 -5.31
CA CYS A 70 -13.54 -1.74 -6.61
C CYS A 70 -14.96 -1.86 -7.18
N VAL A 71 -15.68 -2.94 -6.86
CA VAL A 71 -17.07 -3.17 -7.28
C VAL A 71 -18.09 -2.44 -6.38
N CYS A 72 -17.82 -2.29 -5.07
CA CYS A 72 -18.65 -1.50 -4.17
C CYS A 72 -18.30 0.00 -4.27
N GLY A 73 -18.84 0.66 -5.29
CA GLY A 73 -18.66 2.09 -5.59
C GLY A 73 -19.18 3.05 -4.51
N VAL A 74 -18.47 3.14 -3.38
CA VAL A 74 -18.63 4.20 -2.38
C VAL A 74 -17.28 4.87 -2.15
N GLU A 75 -16.79 5.49 -3.21
CA GLU A 75 -15.40 5.92 -3.40
C GLU A 75 -14.94 6.97 -2.38
N THR A 76 -15.90 7.69 -1.80
CA THR A 76 -15.70 8.79 -0.85
C THR A 76 -15.92 8.36 0.60
N ILE A 77 -16.84 7.44 0.90
CA ILE A 77 -17.14 7.05 2.30
C ILE A 77 -16.16 5.99 2.80
N ILE A 78 -15.73 5.08 1.93
CA ILE A 78 -14.75 4.03 2.24
C ILE A 78 -13.45 4.57 2.88
N PRO A 79 -12.76 5.57 2.30
CA PRO A 79 -11.53 6.09 2.90
C PRO A 79 -11.79 6.75 4.26
N VAL A 80 -12.96 7.36 4.45
CA VAL A 80 -13.37 7.93 5.75
C VAL A 80 -13.54 6.82 6.79
N ILE A 81 -14.22 5.72 6.43
CA ILE A 81 -14.38 4.56 7.33
C ILE A 81 -13.02 3.96 7.69
N GLY A 82 -12.14 3.76 6.71
CA GLY A 82 -10.79 3.27 6.94
C GLY A 82 -9.99 4.19 7.88
N TRP A 83 -10.07 5.50 7.65
CA TRP A 83 -9.43 6.49 8.50
C TRP A 83 -9.96 6.47 9.94
N LEU A 84 -11.29 6.38 10.14
CA LEU A 84 -11.89 6.30 11.47
C LEU A 84 -11.49 5.02 12.22
N LEU A 85 -11.37 3.89 11.53
CA LEU A 85 -10.90 2.63 12.13
C LEU A 85 -9.46 2.75 12.60
N ILE A 86 -8.58 3.31 11.77
CA ILE A 86 -7.17 3.56 12.13
C ILE A 86 -7.09 4.53 13.31
N LEU A 87 -7.87 5.62 13.30
CA LEU A 87 -7.88 6.62 14.37
C LEU A 87 -8.38 6.02 15.69
N SER A 88 -9.46 5.25 15.65
CA SER A 88 -10.02 4.58 16.84
C SER A 88 -9.03 3.58 17.43
N SER A 89 -8.33 2.83 16.59
CA SER A 89 -7.28 1.92 17.03
C SER A 89 -6.08 2.65 17.64
N GLN A 90 -5.63 3.76 17.04
CA GLN A 90 -4.53 4.55 17.60
C GLN A 90 -4.88 5.16 18.96
N ILE A 91 -6.10 5.65 19.14
CA ILE A 91 -6.61 6.13 20.44
C ILE A 91 -6.65 4.97 21.44
N TRP A 92 -7.13 3.80 21.02
CA TRP A 92 -7.14 2.60 21.86
C TRP A 92 -5.74 2.21 22.34
N LEU A 93 -4.77 2.16 21.42
CA LEU A 93 -3.38 1.87 21.73
C LEU A 93 -2.75 2.93 22.64
N MET A 94 -3.12 4.20 22.50
CA MET A 94 -2.69 5.29 23.40
C MET A 94 -3.17 5.11 24.84
N ILE A 95 -4.32 4.46 25.05
CA ILE A 95 -4.84 4.16 26.39
C ILE A 95 -4.19 2.89 26.95
N VAL A 96 -3.99 1.87 26.12
CA VAL A 96 -3.52 0.54 26.56
C VAL A 96 -2.01 0.50 26.81
N ILE A 97 -1.19 1.10 25.96
CA ILE A 97 0.28 1.00 26.02
C ILE A 97 0.88 1.62 27.30
N PRO A 98 0.43 2.79 27.78
CA PRO A 98 1.00 3.36 29.00
C PRO A 98 0.62 2.64 30.29
N ASN A 99 -0.51 1.94 30.28
CA ASN A 99 -1.02 1.16 31.42
C ASN A 99 -0.54 -0.30 31.37
N PHE A 100 0.52 -0.59 30.62
CA PHE A 100 1.01 -1.94 30.41
C PHE A 100 1.80 -2.39 31.64
N GLU A 101 1.18 -3.22 32.48
CA GLU A 101 1.84 -3.86 33.62
C GLU A 101 2.50 -5.19 33.20
N GLU A 102 3.74 -5.40 33.65
CA GLU A 102 4.49 -6.63 33.36
C GLU A 102 3.77 -7.85 33.98
N GLY A 103 3.56 -8.90 33.17
CA GLY A 103 2.99 -10.17 33.63
C GLY A 103 1.47 -10.31 33.54
N ASN A 104 0.74 -9.28 33.13
CA ASN A 104 -0.72 -9.34 32.99
C ASN A 104 -1.15 -9.68 31.54
N VAL A 105 -1.62 -10.91 31.34
CA VAL A 105 -2.06 -11.45 30.04
C VAL A 105 -3.24 -10.65 29.45
N THR A 106 -4.07 -10.04 30.29
CA THR A 106 -5.25 -9.30 29.84
C THR A 106 -4.88 -8.03 29.06
N HIS A 107 -3.81 -7.32 29.46
CA HIS A 107 -3.31 -6.16 28.71
C HIS A 107 -2.73 -6.55 27.35
N VAL A 108 -2.12 -7.72 27.25
CA VAL A 108 -1.63 -8.27 25.97
C VAL A 108 -2.79 -8.49 24.99
N VAL A 109 -3.92 -9.03 25.46
CA VAL A 109 -5.11 -9.25 24.62
C VAL A 109 -5.68 -7.91 24.12
N TYR A 110 -5.78 -6.90 24.98
CA TYR A 110 -6.25 -5.57 24.58
C TYR A 110 -5.31 -4.90 23.58
N PHE A 111 -4.00 -5.11 23.71
CA PHE A 111 -3.00 -4.63 22.75
C PHE A 111 -3.15 -5.30 21.39
N ILE A 112 -3.25 -6.64 21.36
CA ILE A 112 -3.45 -7.41 20.13
C ILE A 112 -4.74 -6.97 19.43
N LEU A 113 -5.83 -6.78 20.18
CA LEU A 113 -7.10 -6.31 19.63
C LEU A 113 -6.97 -4.93 18.96
N GLY A 114 -6.22 -4.01 19.58
CA GLY A 114 -5.87 -2.73 18.98
C GLY A 114 -5.12 -2.89 17.65
N ILE A 115 -4.08 -3.73 17.63
CA ILE A 115 -3.29 -4.01 16.43
C ILE A 115 -4.15 -4.64 15.32
N VAL A 116 -5.03 -5.59 15.63
CA VAL A 116 -5.91 -6.22 14.63
C VAL A 116 -6.80 -5.17 13.97
N ILE A 117 -7.42 -4.28 14.74
CA ILE A 117 -8.26 -3.19 14.20
C ILE A 117 -7.40 -2.25 13.34
N LEU A 118 -6.18 -1.92 13.77
CA LEU A 118 -5.25 -1.09 12.99
C LEU A 118 -4.94 -1.70 11.62
N TYR A 119 -4.57 -2.99 11.63
CA TYR A 119 -4.24 -3.75 10.42
C TYR A 119 -5.45 -3.94 9.50
N MET A 120 -6.67 -4.02 10.02
CA MET A 120 -7.87 -4.04 9.18
C MET A 120 -8.17 -2.69 8.52
N GLY A 121 -7.94 -1.58 9.24
CA GLY A 121 -8.19 -0.23 8.71
C GLY A 121 -7.22 0.18 7.60
N ASN A 122 -5.94 -0.20 7.72
CA ASN A 122 -4.87 0.15 6.79
C ASN A 122 -5.13 -0.21 5.30
N PRO A 123 -5.49 -1.45 4.92
CA PRO A 123 -5.73 -1.81 3.53
C PRO A 123 -6.95 -1.09 2.95
N ILE A 124 -8.02 -0.92 3.74
CA ILE A 124 -9.23 -0.18 3.35
C ILE A 124 -8.85 1.26 2.98
N PHE A 125 -8.10 1.92 3.86
CA PHE A 125 -7.66 3.29 3.66
C PHE A 125 -6.69 3.44 2.47
N PHE A 126 -5.71 2.54 2.35
CA PHE A 126 -4.67 2.63 1.33
C PHE A 126 -5.21 2.37 -0.09
N VAL A 127 -6.08 1.37 -0.24
CA VAL A 127 -6.70 1.01 -1.53
C VAL A 127 -7.57 2.16 -2.03
N ALA A 128 -8.41 2.73 -1.16
CA ALA A 128 -9.26 3.85 -1.51
C ALA A 128 -8.47 5.11 -1.88
N ASN A 129 -7.41 5.44 -1.12
CA ASN A 129 -6.55 6.57 -1.45
C ASN A 129 -5.83 6.41 -2.79
N THR A 130 -5.32 5.21 -3.08
CA THR A 130 -4.67 4.94 -4.38
C THR A 130 -5.67 5.07 -5.53
N GLY A 131 -6.91 4.62 -5.33
CA GLY A 131 -8.00 4.79 -6.29
C GLY A 131 -8.37 6.26 -6.54
N LEU A 132 -8.45 7.07 -5.48
CA LEU A 132 -8.73 8.51 -5.56
C LEU A 132 -7.61 9.28 -6.29
N VAL A 133 -6.35 8.98 -5.95
CA VAL A 133 -5.19 9.60 -6.63
C VAL A 133 -5.22 9.31 -8.12
N SER A 134 -5.53 8.07 -8.51
CA SER A 134 -5.62 7.71 -9.92
C SER A 134 -6.71 8.46 -10.70
N LYS A 135 -7.74 8.98 -10.03
CA LYS A 135 -8.85 9.73 -10.65
C LYS A 135 -8.59 11.21 -10.75
N VAL A 136 -7.80 11.76 -9.82
CA VAL A 136 -7.39 13.16 -9.83
C VAL A 136 -6.29 13.41 -10.88
N LEU A 137 -5.48 12.40 -11.20
CA LEU A 137 -4.42 12.51 -12.21
C LEU A 137 -4.95 12.35 -13.64
N SER A 138 -4.42 13.15 -14.56
CA SER A 138 -4.65 12.94 -16.00
C SER A 138 -3.89 11.71 -16.51
N ASN A 139 -4.37 11.08 -17.59
CA ASN A 139 -3.73 9.90 -18.18
C ASN A 139 -2.24 10.14 -18.53
N GLU A 140 -1.86 11.38 -18.88
CA GLU A 140 -0.48 11.74 -19.20
C GLU A 140 0.42 11.89 -17.96
N THR A 141 -0.15 12.22 -16.80
CA THR A 141 0.60 12.46 -15.55
C THR A 141 0.47 11.35 -14.52
N GLN A 142 -0.33 10.32 -14.83
CA GLN A 142 -0.64 9.21 -13.92
C GLN A 142 0.61 8.50 -13.39
N GLY A 143 1.58 8.23 -14.26
CA GLY A 143 2.85 7.61 -13.87
C GLY A 143 3.70 8.49 -12.94
N LEU A 144 3.72 9.81 -13.19
CA LEU A 144 4.47 10.76 -12.37
C LEU A 144 3.87 10.88 -10.97
N GLY A 145 2.54 11.07 -10.86
CA GLY A 145 1.92 11.23 -9.56
C GLY A 145 1.89 9.93 -8.74
N GLN A 146 1.79 8.76 -9.37
CA GLN A 146 2.03 7.49 -8.67
C GLN A 146 3.46 7.36 -8.14
N GLY A 147 4.45 7.85 -8.89
CA GLY A 147 5.84 7.94 -8.45
C GLY A 147 6.03 8.84 -7.22
N VAL A 148 5.41 10.03 -7.22
CA VAL A 148 5.43 10.97 -6.08
C VAL A 148 4.77 10.36 -4.84
N CYS A 149 3.62 9.69 -5.00
CA CYS A 149 2.98 8.98 -3.88
C CYS A 149 3.90 7.92 -3.27
N ARG A 150 4.58 7.12 -4.10
CA ARG A 150 5.54 6.13 -3.61
C ARG A 150 6.73 6.77 -2.90
N LEU A 151 7.28 7.87 -3.43
CA LEU A 151 8.34 8.63 -2.76
C LEU A 151 7.91 9.12 -1.39
N ALA A 152 6.70 9.68 -1.26
CA ALA A 152 6.17 10.12 0.02
C ALA A 152 6.03 8.95 1.02
N LEU A 153 5.62 7.77 0.56
CA LEU A 153 5.56 6.56 1.40
C LEU A 153 6.95 6.12 1.88
N TYR A 154 7.97 6.14 1.00
CA TYR A 154 9.35 5.82 1.39
C TYR A 154 9.92 6.83 2.39
N MET A 155 9.61 8.11 2.23
CA MET A 155 9.96 9.14 3.21
C MET A 155 9.31 8.85 4.56
N GLY A 156 8.02 8.47 4.56
CA GLY A 156 7.32 8.03 5.78
C GLY A 156 7.98 6.83 6.45
N LEU A 157 8.46 5.85 5.68
CA LEU A 157 9.20 4.69 6.19
C LEU A 157 10.55 5.06 6.82
N ILE A 158 11.21 6.13 6.38
CA ILE A 158 12.45 6.63 7.00
C ILE A 158 12.14 7.42 8.27
N TYR A 159 11.12 8.30 8.21
CA TYR A 159 10.77 9.11 9.36
C TYR A 159 10.19 8.28 10.51
N GLY A 160 9.42 7.23 10.20
CA GLY A 160 8.77 6.36 11.19
C GLY A 160 9.70 5.86 12.30
N PRO A 161 10.78 5.13 11.95
CA PRO A 161 11.78 4.70 12.92
C PRO A 161 12.54 5.86 13.57
N SER A 162 12.75 6.97 12.85
CA SER A 162 13.51 8.12 13.35
C SER A 162 12.86 8.77 14.58
N TRP A 163 11.55 9.03 14.55
CA TRP A 163 10.87 9.59 15.73
C TRP A 163 10.54 8.50 16.77
N SER A 164 10.24 7.28 16.33
CA SER A 164 9.95 6.16 17.24
C SER A 164 11.14 5.82 18.13
N GLY A 165 12.35 5.78 17.54
CA GLY A 165 13.60 5.54 18.29
C GLY A 165 13.95 6.64 19.29
N SER A 166 13.54 7.89 19.04
CA SER A 166 13.76 9.01 19.96
C SER A 166 12.76 9.04 21.12
N THR A 167 11.60 8.39 20.98
CA THR A 167 10.46 8.48 21.91
C THR A 167 10.25 7.22 22.76
N VAL A 168 11.23 6.31 22.81
CA VAL A 168 11.14 5.02 23.54
C VAL A 168 10.79 5.22 25.03
N ASN A 169 11.31 6.27 25.66
CA ASN A 169 11.07 6.55 27.08
C ASN A 169 9.71 7.20 27.37
N SER A 170 8.94 7.58 26.34
CA SER A 170 7.65 8.25 26.49
C SER A 170 6.67 7.73 25.43
N PRO A 171 5.95 6.63 25.71
CA PRO A 171 5.02 6.03 24.74
C PRO A 171 3.89 6.97 24.35
N TYR A 172 3.49 7.87 25.26
CA TYR A 172 2.52 8.94 24.97
C TYR A 172 2.99 9.86 23.83
N LEU A 173 4.28 10.21 23.80
CA LEU A 173 4.82 11.07 22.73
C LEU A 173 4.84 10.32 21.39
N SER A 174 5.26 9.06 21.39
CA SER A 174 5.37 8.25 20.17
C SER A 174 4.00 8.06 19.48
N LEU A 175 2.98 7.72 20.27
CA LEU A 175 1.61 7.53 19.78
C LEU A 175 0.94 8.87 19.47
N GLY A 176 1.23 9.92 20.26
CA GLY A 176 0.71 11.26 20.02
C GLY A 176 1.14 11.85 18.68
N VAL A 177 2.40 11.64 18.26
CA VAL A 177 2.88 12.06 16.94
C VAL A 177 2.10 11.34 15.82
N SER A 178 1.86 10.04 15.98
CA SER A 178 1.13 9.23 15.01
C SER A 178 -0.33 9.67 14.87
N ILE A 179 -1.01 9.96 15.98
CA ILE A 179 -2.37 10.51 16.01
C ILE A 179 -2.40 11.91 15.37
N THR A 180 -1.43 12.77 15.69
CA THR A 180 -1.38 14.13 15.14
C THR A 180 -1.24 14.13 13.62
N MET A 181 -0.34 13.28 13.09
CA MET A 181 -0.21 13.10 11.64
C MET A 181 -1.51 12.59 11.00
N LEU A 182 -2.19 11.65 11.67
CA LEU A 182 -3.45 11.11 11.19
C LEU A 182 -4.58 12.16 11.20
N LEU A 183 -4.60 13.05 12.19
CA LEU A 183 -5.55 14.17 12.27
C LEU A 183 -5.30 15.21 11.18
N ILE A 184 -4.04 15.59 10.95
CA ILE A 184 -3.68 16.50 9.84
C ILE A 184 -4.14 15.91 8.51
N ASN A 185 -3.92 14.61 8.29
CA ASN A 185 -4.40 13.92 7.11
C ASN A 185 -5.94 13.97 7.00
N GLY A 186 -6.64 13.75 8.11
CA GLY A 186 -8.10 13.88 8.16
C GLY A 186 -8.61 15.29 7.81
N ILE A 187 -7.92 16.33 8.27
CA ILE A 187 -8.24 17.74 7.95
C ILE A 187 -8.00 18.02 6.46
N MET A 188 -6.86 17.59 5.92
CA MET A 188 -6.56 17.73 4.48
C MET A 188 -7.59 16.98 3.64
N PHE A 189 -7.95 15.77 4.07
CA PHE A 189 -8.98 14.99 3.42
C PHE A 189 -10.34 15.68 3.46
N ALA A 190 -10.76 16.24 4.61
CA ALA A 190 -12.03 16.95 4.76
C ALA A 190 -12.11 18.19 3.84
N PHE A 191 -11.03 18.97 3.74
CA PHE A 191 -10.98 20.09 2.80
C PHE A 191 -11.05 19.63 1.34
N SER A 192 -10.31 18.57 1.00
CA SER A 192 -10.35 17.95 -0.34
C SER A 192 -11.75 17.39 -0.68
N PHE A 193 -12.44 16.85 0.32
CA PHE A 193 -13.77 16.24 0.16
C PHE A 193 -14.82 17.22 -0.35
N SER A 194 -14.75 18.48 0.12
CA SER A 194 -15.64 19.55 -0.35
C SER A 194 -15.46 19.85 -1.84
N SER A 195 -14.24 19.66 -2.35
CA SER A 195 -13.89 19.85 -3.77
C SER A 195 -14.32 18.65 -4.61
N LEU A 196 -14.05 17.43 -4.13
CA LEU A 196 -14.43 16.17 -4.80
C LEU A 196 -15.95 16.05 -4.99
N ARG A 197 -16.73 16.34 -3.93
CA ARG A 197 -18.20 16.29 -4.01
C ARG A 197 -18.76 17.29 -5.02
N ARG A 198 -18.17 18.49 -5.08
CA ARG A 198 -18.55 19.51 -6.07
C ARG A 198 -18.27 19.07 -7.50
N ALA A 199 -17.17 18.35 -7.73
CA ALA A 199 -16.83 17.83 -9.05
C ALA A 199 -17.78 16.70 -9.49
N GLU A 200 -18.19 15.83 -8.56
CA GLU A 200 -19.16 14.75 -8.81
C GLU A 200 -20.54 15.31 -9.21
N ASP A 201 -21.02 16.33 -8.50
CA ASP A 201 -22.30 17.00 -8.79
C ASP A 201 -22.32 17.61 -10.22
N LEU A 202 -21.22 18.25 -10.63
CA LEU A 202 -21.09 18.84 -11.97
C LEU A 202 -21.05 17.79 -13.09
N LEU A 203 -20.46 16.63 -12.82
CA LEU A 203 -20.38 15.52 -13.77
C LEU A 203 -21.73 14.79 -13.89
N ALA A 204 -22.50 14.72 -12.80
CA ALA A 204 -23.89 14.25 -12.85
C ALA A 204 -24.77 15.20 -13.67
N GLU A 205 -24.60 16.52 -13.49
CA GLU A 205 -25.35 17.53 -14.25
C GLU A 205 -25.01 17.49 -15.76
N SER A 206 -23.75 17.28 -16.12
CA SER A 206 -23.34 17.18 -17.53
C SER A 206 -23.88 15.92 -18.22
N LYS A 207 -23.86 14.76 -17.53
CA LYS A 207 -24.46 13.52 -18.03
C LYS A 207 -25.98 13.64 -18.22
N LEU A 208 -26.67 14.28 -17.27
CA LEU A 208 -28.11 14.55 -17.39
C LEU A 208 -28.40 15.46 -18.60
N LYS A 209 -27.60 16.51 -18.81
CA LYS A 209 -27.72 17.38 -19.99
C LYS A 209 -27.50 16.59 -21.27
N GLN A 210 -26.46 15.76 -21.36
CA GLN A 210 -26.19 14.92 -22.54
C GLN A 210 -27.34 13.95 -22.84
N ALA A 211 -27.86 13.25 -21.82
CA ALA A 211 -29.00 12.35 -22.00
C ALA A 211 -30.24 13.09 -22.53
N LYS A 212 -30.49 14.30 -22.00
CA LYS A 212 -31.59 15.15 -22.47
C LYS A 212 -31.38 15.66 -23.90
N TYR A 213 -30.13 15.94 -24.31
CA TYR A 213 -29.81 16.30 -25.69
C TYR A 213 -30.02 15.12 -26.66
N GLU A 214 -29.63 13.91 -26.28
CA GLU A 214 -29.88 12.70 -27.07
C GLU A 214 -31.37 12.40 -27.23
N GLU A 215 -32.15 12.52 -26.15
CA GLU A 215 -33.61 12.37 -26.19
C GLU A 215 -34.24 13.40 -27.14
N LEU A 216 -33.89 14.68 -27.02
CA LEU A 216 -34.39 15.75 -27.88
C LEU A 216 -34.03 15.53 -29.36
N ASN A 217 -32.82 15.03 -29.64
CA ASN A 217 -32.38 14.76 -31.01
C ASN A 217 -33.13 13.56 -31.62
N SER A 218 -33.47 12.56 -30.81
CA SER A 218 -34.29 11.42 -31.24
C SER A 218 -35.74 11.79 -31.55
N THR A 219 -36.37 12.63 -30.71
CA THR A 219 -37.72 13.16 -30.97
C THR A 219 -37.74 14.06 -32.20
N LEU A 220 -36.69 14.87 -32.41
CA LEU A 220 -36.60 15.73 -33.59
C LEU A 220 -36.49 14.90 -34.87
N SER A 221 -35.68 13.83 -34.88
CA SER A 221 -35.58 12.93 -36.04
C SER A 221 -36.91 12.25 -36.39
N GLU A 222 -37.69 11.82 -35.39
CA GLU A 222 -38.99 11.17 -35.58
C GLU A 222 -40.03 12.13 -36.21
N VAL A 223 -40.03 13.41 -35.80
CA VAL A 223 -40.91 14.44 -36.40
C VAL A 223 -40.52 14.78 -37.83
N THR A 224 -39.22 14.89 -38.14
CA THR A 224 -38.77 15.15 -39.54
C THR A 224 -39.11 14.01 -40.51
N ASP A 225 -39.17 12.76 -40.03
CA ASP A 225 -39.56 11.61 -40.88
C ASP A 225 -41.08 11.59 -41.12
N GLU A 226 -41.92 11.94 -40.13
CA GLU A 226 -43.38 12.10 -40.33
C GLU A 226 -43.71 13.28 -41.29
N ASP A 227 -42.97 14.39 -41.20
CA ASP A 227 -43.15 15.54 -42.09
C ASP A 227 -42.63 15.24 -43.53
N ALA A 228 -41.63 14.38 -43.69
CA ALA A 228 -41.13 13.96 -45.01
C ALA A 228 -42.08 12.97 -45.72
N GLU A 229 -42.85 12.18 -44.97
CA GLU A 229 -43.84 11.24 -45.53
C GLU A 229 -45.18 11.93 -45.89
N SER A 230 -45.43 13.14 -45.38
CA SER A 230 -46.66 13.92 -45.63
C SER A 230 -46.58 14.92 -46.80
N LEU A 231 -45.45 15.03 -47.50
CA LEU A 231 -45.32 15.83 -48.72
C LEU A 231 -45.62 14.99 -49.98
N PRO A 232 -46.84 15.04 -50.57
CA PRO A 232 -46.98 14.69 -51.97
C PRO A 232 -46.30 15.76 -52.82
N PHE A 233 -45.78 15.37 -53.99
CA PHE A 233 -45.27 16.27 -55.05
C PHE A 233 -43.85 16.82 -54.75
N ILE A 234 -42.78 16.59 -55.53
CA ILE A 234 -42.63 16.52 -56.99
C ILE A 234 -41.43 15.59 -57.27
N ARG A 235 -41.66 14.43 -57.88
CA ARG A 235 -40.61 13.64 -58.52
C ARG A 235 -41.18 13.17 -59.85
N ASP A 236 -41.28 14.09 -60.81
CA ASP A 236 -41.47 13.83 -62.25
C ASP A 236 -41.39 15.17 -62.99
N VAL A 237 -40.16 15.63 -63.31
CA VAL A 237 -39.76 16.33 -64.54
C VAL A 237 -38.27 16.08 -64.78
#